data_AF-A0A9P8MSZ1-F1
#
_entry.id   AF-A0A9P8MSZ1-F1
#
_cell.length_a   1.000
_cell.length_b   1.000
_cell.length_c   1.000
_cell.angle_alpha   90.00
_cell.angle_beta   90.00
_cell.angle_gamma   90.00
#
_symmetry.space_group_name_H-M   'P 1'
#
loop_
_entity.id
_entity.type
_entity.pdbx_description
1 polymer ?
#
loop_
_entity_poly.entity_id
_entity_poly.type
_entity_poly.pdbx_seq_one_letter_code
_entity_poly.pdbx_strand_id
1 'polypeptide(L)'
;MVDRASLDGSSDASNDSGWLDVEPEEEYEAVVSLFDSQSFQTLDEMLGHCKQHHGFDFLANVRRLQLDFLGAVKLVNFIRRRVQQGQSLPDVISQSDLKDDVYLKPVLDNDAVLFSLDDVLEATDDLADAADEQTRALLARNKQLEAELEAIQSSFADYRLTVHQTLDQRWGNDNDLDSTPAVSSQAAAAEPNSDYYFESYATHDIHETMLKDKVRTDAYRDFIYENKHLFKGKVVLDIGCGTGILSMFCAKAGAAQVLAVDKSDIIDKARENVFNNGLSSVVTCLRGAIEDVTLPVDKVDIIVSEWMGYCLLYEAMLPSVLYARDKYLKSEGLLVPSSATLWIAPIEDQHYISDYVAYWRDVYGFDMKAMQEGVYDEVCIQTMPSASICGDAFPFKILDLRYTRKEDLVFTADWVSKLNRRVDDIDGFLIWFDMFFATSWNEQPPAPQTTPEVWRSNKRGNIAFTTGPYGTETHWRHGLLLAAPQASPPDLPHSCPMSGSIKFSVLEQNSRALMIDASWSSVGQERSQSWELK
;
A
#
# COMPACT_ATOMS: atom_id res chain seq x y z
N MET A 1 36.16 -47.77 -39.74
CA MET A 1 37.46 -47.73 -40.43
C MET A 1 38.05 -46.36 -40.16
N VAL A 2 39.03 -46.31 -39.23
CA VAL A 2 40.46 -46.00 -39.50
C VAL A 2 40.64 -44.49 -39.71
N ASP A 3 41.47 -43.71 -39.03
CA ASP A 3 42.39 -43.84 -37.89
C ASP A 3 42.97 -42.42 -37.65
N ARG A 4 43.40 -42.14 -36.40
CA ARG A 4 44.70 -41.55 -35.95
C ARG A 4 45.50 -40.61 -36.89
N ALA A 5 46.31 -39.65 -36.45
CA ALA A 5 46.93 -39.33 -35.17
C ALA A 5 47.66 -37.96 -35.25
N SER A 6 48.05 -37.50 -34.06
CA SER A 6 48.94 -36.40 -33.64
C SER A 6 50.34 -36.33 -34.27
N LEU A 7 51.05 -35.22 -34.00
CA LEU A 7 52.51 -34.98 -33.78
C LEU A 7 52.81 -33.48 -34.08
N ASP A 8 53.79 -32.74 -33.55
CA ASP A 8 54.52 -32.62 -32.27
C ASP A 8 55.58 -31.49 -32.46
N GLY A 9 55.90 -30.72 -31.40
CA GLY A 9 57.17 -29.96 -31.17
C GLY A 9 57.57 -28.77 -32.09
N SER A 10 58.43 -27.81 -31.72
CA SER A 10 59.12 -27.42 -30.47
C SER A 10 59.90 -26.10 -30.69
N SER A 11 59.86 -25.19 -29.70
CA SER A 11 60.98 -24.45 -29.10
C SER A 11 61.86 -23.47 -29.91
N ASP A 12 62.03 -22.25 -29.37
CA ASP A 12 63.35 -21.64 -29.25
C ASP A 12 63.41 -20.59 -28.13
N ALA A 13 64.43 -20.70 -27.28
CA ALA A 13 64.81 -19.76 -26.25
C ALA A 13 66.24 -19.29 -26.55
N SER A 14 66.50 -17.99 -26.42
CA SER A 14 67.89 -17.48 -26.34
C SER A 14 67.98 -16.30 -25.39
N ASN A 15 68.81 -16.49 -24.36
CA ASN A 15 69.41 -15.49 -23.49
C ASN A 15 70.27 -14.50 -24.31
N ASP A 16 70.40 -13.25 -23.87
CA ASP A 16 71.71 -12.74 -23.41
C ASP A 16 71.62 -11.44 -22.57
N SER A 17 72.47 -11.41 -21.54
CA SER A 17 73.18 -10.29 -20.88
C SER A 17 72.49 -8.91 -20.70
N GLY A 18 72.37 -8.33 -19.50
CA GLY A 18 73.33 -8.34 -18.39
C GLY A 18 74.00 -6.96 -18.28
N TRP A 19 73.41 -6.06 -17.50
CA TRP A 19 74.11 -4.93 -16.89
C TRP A 19 73.85 -5.02 -15.38
N LEU A 20 74.86 -5.45 -14.64
CA LEU A 20 74.91 -5.40 -13.18
C LEU A 20 75.77 -4.20 -12.76
N ASP A 21 75.17 -3.42 -11.87
CA ASP A 21 75.74 -2.60 -10.81
C ASP A 21 76.50 -1.32 -11.18
N VAL A 22 75.73 -0.24 -11.23
CA VAL A 22 76.06 0.96 -10.45
C VAL A 22 74.99 1.03 -9.37
N GLU A 23 75.33 0.77 -8.11
CA GLU A 23 74.47 1.21 -7.00
C GLU A 23 74.52 2.74 -6.96
N PRO A 24 73.40 3.44 -7.17
CA PRO A 24 73.28 4.76 -6.60
C PRO A 24 72.96 4.55 -5.12
N GLU A 25 73.89 4.89 -4.23
CA GLU A 25 73.49 5.39 -2.92
C GLU A 25 72.64 6.65 -3.19
N GLU A 26 71.33 6.48 -3.39
CA GLU A 26 70.40 7.59 -3.54
C GLU A 26 69.55 7.67 -2.27
N GLU A 27 69.89 8.69 -1.48
CA GLU A 27 69.32 9.13 -0.23
C GLU A 27 67.77 9.05 -0.26
N TYR A 28 67.17 8.25 0.63
CA TYR A 28 65.74 8.43 0.92
C TYR A 28 65.56 9.82 1.51
N GLU A 29 65.14 10.79 0.70
CA GLU A 29 64.77 12.12 1.17
C GLU A 29 63.64 11.94 2.18
N ALA A 30 63.93 12.21 3.45
CA ALA A 30 63.00 11.92 4.53
C ALA A 30 61.72 12.75 4.35
N VAL A 31 60.57 12.09 4.38
CA VAL A 31 59.27 12.75 4.15
C VAL A 31 58.93 13.60 5.37
N VAL A 32 59.07 14.92 5.26
CA VAL A 32 58.81 15.83 6.38
C VAL A 32 57.29 16.04 6.55
N SER A 33 56.82 16.07 7.80
CA SER A 33 55.45 16.40 8.17
C SER A 33 54.97 17.74 7.57
N LEU A 34 53.65 17.86 7.41
CA LEU A 34 53.03 19.13 7.00
C LEU A 34 53.01 20.17 8.14
N PHE A 35 53.06 19.72 9.39
CA PHE A 35 52.75 20.54 10.58
C PHE A 35 53.91 20.72 11.55
N ASP A 36 54.93 19.87 11.48
CA ASP A 36 56.08 19.92 12.38
C ASP A 36 57.35 19.46 11.66
N SER A 37 58.48 19.45 12.39
CA SER A 37 59.78 19.06 11.85
C SER A 37 60.04 17.56 11.92
N GLN A 38 59.01 16.72 12.13
CA GLN A 38 59.19 15.27 12.13
C GLN A 38 59.31 14.74 10.70
N SER A 39 60.14 13.72 10.52
CA SER A 39 60.47 13.11 9.24
C SER A 39 60.15 11.62 9.24
N PHE A 40 59.57 11.11 8.15
CA PHE A 40 59.05 9.75 8.01
C PHE A 40 59.71 9.02 6.85
N GLN A 41 59.66 7.69 6.87
CA GLN A 41 60.21 6.86 5.79
C GLN A 41 59.26 6.78 4.59
N THR A 42 57.95 6.92 4.83
CA THR A 42 56.93 6.83 3.79
C THR A 42 55.91 7.96 3.90
N LEU A 43 55.24 8.25 2.78
CA LEU A 43 54.21 9.28 2.72
C LEU A 43 52.97 8.90 3.55
N ASP A 44 52.56 7.62 3.52
CA ASP A 44 51.41 7.12 4.28
C ASP A 44 51.59 7.25 5.79
N GLU A 45 52.80 6.99 6.30
CA GLU A 45 53.13 7.18 7.72
C GLU A 45 53.03 8.65 8.12
N MET A 46 53.54 9.55 7.27
CA MET A 46 53.45 11.00 7.49
C MET A 46 52.00 11.49 7.49
N LEU A 47 51.19 11.06 6.52
CA LEU A 47 49.77 11.41 6.43
C LEU A 47 48.97 10.85 7.61
N GLY A 48 49.27 9.62 8.04
CA GLY A 48 48.71 9.01 9.25
C GLY A 48 49.04 9.82 10.51
N HIS A 49 50.29 10.29 10.64
CA HIS A 49 50.71 11.15 11.73
C HIS A 49 49.97 12.50 11.72
N CYS A 50 49.85 13.17 10.58
CA CYS A 50 49.08 14.42 10.45
C CYS A 50 47.61 14.23 10.86
N LYS A 51 47.00 13.10 10.51
CA LYS A 51 45.62 12.79 10.89
C LYS A 51 45.46 12.52 12.39
N GLN A 52 46.37 11.77 13.00
CA GLN A 52 46.26 11.37 14.41
C GLN A 52 46.67 12.48 15.39
N HIS A 53 47.75 13.20 15.09
CA HIS A 53 48.35 14.17 16.01
C HIS A 53 47.90 15.61 15.74
N HIS A 54 47.61 15.94 14.49
CA HIS A 54 47.19 17.29 14.08
C HIS A 54 45.73 17.36 13.64
N GLY A 55 45.01 16.23 13.69
CA GLY A 55 43.59 16.15 13.32
C GLY A 55 43.30 16.46 11.85
N PHE A 56 44.33 16.46 11.00
CA PHE A 56 44.21 16.91 9.61
C PHE A 56 44.32 15.74 8.63
N ASP A 57 43.23 15.46 7.92
CA ASP A 57 43.17 14.45 6.87
C ASP A 57 43.41 15.09 5.50
N PHE A 58 44.62 14.93 4.97
CA PHE A 58 45.04 15.51 3.69
C PHE A 58 44.22 14.97 2.52
N LEU A 59 44.06 13.65 2.43
CA LEU A 59 43.32 12.97 1.37
C LEU A 59 41.84 13.37 1.35
N ALA A 60 41.21 13.47 2.51
CA ALA A 60 39.83 13.93 2.61
C ALA A 60 39.67 15.38 2.12
N ASN A 61 40.65 16.25 2.36
CA ASN A 61 40.61 17.65 1.90
C ASN A 61 40.89 17.78 0.40
N VAL A 62 41.80 16.98 -0.16
CA VAL A 62 42.03 16.89 -1.61
C VAL A 62 40.75 16.47 -2.33
N ARG A 63 40.06 15.43 -1.84
CA ARG A 63 38.77 14.97 -2.38
C ARG A 63 37.66 16.01 -2.24
N ARG A 64 37.49 16.59 -1.05
CA ARG A 64 36.45 17.58 -0.78
C ARG A 64 36.60 18.84 -1.63
N LEU A 65 37.84 19.25 -1.90
CA LEU A 65 38.15 20.45 -2.68
C LEU A 65 38.33 20.17 -4.18
N GLN A 66 38.27 18.90 -4.61
CA GLN A 66 38.50 18.46 -5.99
C GLN A 66 39.81 19.04 -6.56
N LEU A 67 40.90 18.88 -5.81
CA LEU A 67 42.20 19.44 -6.20
C LEU A 67 42.91 18.53 -7.20
N ASP A 68 43.40 19.12 -8.29
CA ASP A 68 44.37 18.49 -9.18
C ASP A 68 45.77 18.49 -8.56
N PHE A 69 46.77 17.94 -9.26
CA PHE A 69 48.16 17.91 -8.80
C PHE A 69 48.66 19.27 -8.32
N LEU A 70 48.44 20.32 -9.11
CA LEU A 70 48.85 21.68 -8.76
C LEU A 70 48.08 22.23 -7.55
N GLY A 71 46.79 21.89 -7.42
CA GLY A 71 45.98 22.19 -6.24
C GLY A 71 46.48 21.50 -4.98
N ALA A 72 46.90 20.23 -5.08
CA ALA A 72 47.49 19.47 -3.98
C ALA A 72 48.85 20.06 -3.55
N VAL A 73 49.69 20.45 -4.51
CA VAL A 73 50.95 21.18 -4.24
C VAL A 73 50.66 22.49 -3.50
N LYS A 74 49.66 23.26 -3.97
CA LYS A 74 49.24 24.51 -3.31
C LYS A 74 48.76 24.26 -1.89
N LEU A 75 48.03 23.18 -1.63
CA LEU A 75 47.56 22.81 -0.30
C LEU A 75 48.71 22.46 0.65
N VAL A 76 49.69 21.65 0.21
CA VAL A 76 50.89 21.32 0.99
C VAL A 76 51.65 22.59 1.39
N ASN A 77 51.92 23.46 0.42
CA ASN A 77 52.66 24.70 0.65
C ASN A 77 51.85 25.71 1.48
N PHE A 78 50.53 25.78 1.32
CA PHE A 78 49.65 26.60 2.14
C PHE A 78 49.75 26.23 3.62
N ILE A 79 49.67 24.93 3.93
CA ILE A 79 49.76 24.42 5.30
C ILE A 79 51.13 24.74 5.89
N ARG A 80 52.21 24.36 5.19
CA ARG A 80 53.57 24.56 5.70
C ARG A 80 53.94 26.03 5.91
N ARG A 81 53.47 26.95 5.05
CA ARG A 81 53.70 28.39 5.25
C ARG A 81 52.97 28.95 6.45
N ARG A 82 51.71 28.57 6.64
CA ARG A 82 50.92 28.98 7.81
C ARG A 82 51.60 28.54 9.10
N VAL A 83 52.06 27.28 9.12
CA VAL A 83 52.80 26.70 10.23
C VAL A 83 54.12 27.44 10.48
N GLN A 84 54.93 27.70 9.44
CA GLN A 84 56.19 28.45 9.56
C GLN A 84 55.98 29.89 10.08
N GLN A 85 54.85 30.50 9.74
CA GLN A 85 54.46 31.83 10.21
C GLN A 85 53.78 31.83 11.59
N GLY A 86 53.63 30.66 12.23
CA GLY A 86 52.96 30.50 13.52
C GLY A 86 51.45 30.78 13.48
N GLN A 87 50.83 30.70 12.31
CA GLN A 87 49.39 30.92 12.11
C GLN A 87 48.62 29.61 12.17
N SER A 88 47.46 29.62 12.81
CA SER A 88 46.53 28.47 12.78
C SER A 88 45.93 28.31 11.37
N LEU A 89 45.62 27.06 11.02
CA LEU A 89 44.80 26.78 9.84
C LEU A 89 43.36 27.27 10.07
N PRO A 90 42.64 27.69 9.01
CA PRO A 90 41.20 27.92 9.09
C PRO A 90 40.45 26.64 9.48
N ASP A 91 39.31 26.77 10.17
CA ASP A 91 38.45 25.64 10.56
C ASP A 91 38.01 24.80 9.34
N VAL A 92 37.83 25.43 8.19
CA VAL A 92 37.57 24.78 6.90
C VAL A 92 38.40 25.47 5.82
N ILE A 93 39.29 24.72 5.17
CA ILE A 93 40.06 25.22 4.02
C ILE A 93 39.13 25.29 2.80
N SER A 94 39.07 26.42 2.12
CA SER A 94 38.28 26.63 0.91
C SER A 94 39.18 26.76 -0.32
N GLN A 95 38.64 26.57 -1.52
CA GLN A 95 39.41 26.80 -2.76
C GLN A 95 39.92 28.26 -2.84
N SER A 96 39.22 29.23 -2.26
CA SER A 96 39.68 30.63 -2.18
C SER A 96 40.99 30.79 -1.41
N ASP A 97 41.24 29.98 -0.39
CA ASP A 97 42.46 30.05 0.43
C ASP A 97 43.70 29.62 -0.37
N LEU A 98 43.50 28.81 -1.41
CA LEU A 98 44.54 28.24 -2.28
C LEU A 98 44.70 29.00 -3.60
N LYS A 99 43.99 30.12 -3.81
CA LYS A 99 44.03 30.85 -5.10
C LYS A 99 45.36 31.52 -5.41
N ASP A 100 46.12 31.91 -4.38
CA ASP A 100 47.36 32.66 -4.56
C ASP A 100 48.49 31.78 -5.13
N ASP A 101 49.08 32.21 -6.24
CA ASP A 101 50.18 31.50 -6.91
C ASP A 101 51.48 31.52 -6.10
N VAL A 102 51.54 32.30 -5.02
CA VAL A 102 52.61 32.21 -4.03
C VAL A 102 52.78 30.77 -3.53
N TYR A 103 51.70 29.98 -3.45
CA TYR A 103 51.71 28.58 -2.97
C TYR A 103 52.21 27.55 -4.00
N LEU A 104 52.53 27.97 -5.23
CA LEU A 104 53.25 27.11 -6.18
C LEU A 104 54.76 27.06 -5.90
N LYS A 105 55.26 27.92 -5.01
CA LYS A 105 56.66 27.91 -4.59
C LYS A 105 56.83 26.95 -3.40
N PRO A 106 57.65 25.90 -3.52
CA PRO A 106 57.93 24.97 -2.43
C PRO A 106 58.42 25.71 -1.17
N VAL A 107 57.95 25.27 -0.01
CA VAL A 107 58.41 25.79 1.29
C VAL A 107 59.71 25.11 1.73
N LEU A 108 59.90 23.85 1.33
CA LEU A 108 61.12 23.08 1.56
C LEU A 108 61.87 22.91 0.24
N ASP A 109 63.20 23.01 0.30
CA ASP A 109 64.06 22.60 -0.81
C ASP A 109 64.08 21.07 -0.87
N ASN A 110 63.96 20.49 -2.06
CA ASN A 110 63.88 19.04 -2.29
C ASN A 110 62.77 18.35 -1.48
N ASP A 111 61.53 18.68 -1.81
CA ASP A 111 60.36 18.25 -1.04
C ASP A 111 59.83 16.90 -1.50
N ALA A 112 60.26 15.83 -0.82
CA ALA A 112 59.81 14.45 -1.08
C ALA A 112 58.27 14.30 -1.12
N VAL A 113 57.52 15.11 -0.35
CA VAL A 113 56.05 15.07 -0.39
C VAL A 113 55.54 15.51 -1.75
N LEU A 114 56.09 16.59 -2.33
CA LEU A 114 55.62 17.13 -3.59
C LEU A 114 55.92 16.21 -4.78
N PHE A 115 57.02 15.46 -4.72
CA PHE A 115 57.39 14.49 -5.76
C PHE A 115 56.50 13.24 -5.75
N SER A 116 55.99 12.83 -4.58
CA SER A 116 55.15 11.64 -4.42
C SER A 116 53.64 11.95 -4.43
N LEU A 117 53.23 13.17 -4.83
CA LEU A 117 51.80 13.54 -4.87
C LEU A 117 51.01 12.83 -5.98
N ASP A 118 51.65 12.46 -7.09
CA ASP A 118 50.97 11.77 -8.21
C ASP A 118 50.44 10.40 -7.78
N ASP A 119 51.26 9.59 -7.08
CA ASP A 119 50.87 8.27 -6.57
C ASP A 119 49.66 8.34 -5.62
N VAL A 120 49.53 9.45 -4.89
CA VAL A 120 48.42 9.69 -3.94
C VAL A 120 47.14 10.08 -4.65
N LEU A 121 47.23 10.81 -5.76
CA LEU A 121 46.07 11.24 -6.54
C LEU A 121 45.50 10.09 -7.37
N GLU A 122 46.35 9.23 -7.94
CA GLU A 122 45.91 8.02 -8.66
C GLU A 122 45.12 7.06 -7.73
N ALA A 123 45.59 6.87 -6.50
CA ALA A 123 44.88 6.06 -5.49
C ALA A 123 43.51 6.66 -5.05
N THR A 124 43.25 7.94 -5.34
CA THR A 124 41.95 8.58 -5.07
C THR A 124 40.94 8.42 -6.19
N ASP A 125 41.38 8.29 -7.44
CA ASP A 125 40.50 8.07 -8.59
C ASP A 125 39.94 6.64 -8.62
N ASP A 126 40.75 5.63 -8.28
CA ASP A 126 40.32 4.21 -8.23
C ASP A 126 39.20 3.92 -7.20
N LEU A 127 39.14 4.72 -6.12
CA LEU A 127 38.09 4.62 -5.08
C LEU A 127 36.84 5.46 -5.41
N ALA A 128 36.97 6.49 -6.26
CA ALA A 128 35.87 7.34 -6.69
C ALA A 128 35.01 6.64 -7.75
N ASP A 129 35.64 5.92 -8.69
CA ASP A 129 34.93 5.21 -9.77
C ASP A 129 34.06 4.05 -9.24
N ALA A 130 34.50 3.34 -8.20
CA ALA A 130 33.73 2.23 -7.61
C ALA A 130 32.47 2.71 -6.83
N ALA A 131 32.53 3.88 -6.20
CA ALA A 131 31.40 4.46 -5.47
C ALA A 131 30.36 5.09 -6.40
N ASP A 132 30.80 5.66 -7.53
CA ASP A 132 29.94 6.31 -8.49
C ASP A 132 29.18 5.30 -9.38
N GLU A 133 29.76 4.13 -9.68
CA GLU A 133 29.07 3.07 -10.43
C GLU A 133 27.93 2.42 -9.64
N GLN A 134 28.13 2.16 -8.33
CA GLN A 134 27.08 1.62 -7.46
C GLN A 134 25.94 2.63 -7.24
N THR A 135 26.28 3.92 -7.14
CA THR A 135 25.29 5.00 -6.98
C THR A 135 24.50 5.22 -8.27
N ARG A 136 25.15 5.21 -9.44
CA ARG A 136 24.48 5.26 -10.76
C ARG A 136 23.57 4.05 -11.01
N ALA A 137 23.99 2.84 -10.61
CA ALA A 137 23.17 1.64 -10.72
C ALA A 137 21.91 1.69 -9.84
N LEU A 138 22.03 2.21 -8.60
CA LEU A 138 20.90 2.39 -7.70
C LEU A 138 19.93 3.48 -8.19
N LEU A 139 20.45 4.61 -8.69
CA LEU A 139 19.64 5.69 -9.26
C LEU A 139 18.90 5.24 -10.53
N ALA A 140 19.56 4.48 -11.41
CA ALA A 140 18.93 3.91 -12.60
C ALA A 140 17.81 2.93 -12.23
N ARG A 141 18.02 2.11 -11.19
CA ARG A 141 17.01 1.16 -10.71
C ARG A 141 15.84 1.86 -10.03
N ASN A 142 16.07 2.89 -9.23
CA ASN A 142 14.99 3.69 -8.64
C ASN A 142 14.17 4.37 -9.73
N LYS A 143 14.82 4.97 -10.73
CA LYS A 143 14.12 5.60 -11.85
C LYS A 143 13.30 4.60 -12.67
N GLN A 144 13.81 3.38 -12.84
CA GLN A 144 13.05 2.31 -13.50
C GLN A 144 11.85 1.86 -12.65
N LEU A 145 12.03 1.70 -11.34
CA LEU A 145 10.94 1.34 -10.42
C LEU A 145 9.87 2.44 -10.31
N GLU A 146 10.26 3.71 -10.34
CA GLU A 146 9.35 4.85 -10.39
C GLU A 146 8.56 4.87 -11.71
N ALA A 147 9.22 4.65 -12.85
CA ALA A 147 8.54 4.54 -14.14
C ALA A 147 7.62 3.31 -14.24
N GLU A 148 8.00 2.17 -13.64
CA GLU A 148 7.14 0.99 -13.54
C GLU A 148 5.95 1.24 -12.60
N LEU A 149 6.15 1.95 -11.48
CA LEU A 149 5.07 2.36 -10.58
C LEU A 149 4.10 3.31 -11.26
N GLU A 150 4.59 4.33 -11.97
CA GLU A 150 3.76 5.24 -12.76
C GLU A 150 3.04 4.52 -13.89
N ALA A 151 3.69 3.59 -14.59
CA ALA A 151 3.06 2.81 -15.65
C ALA A 151 1.99 1.86 -15.10
N ILE A 152 2.22 1.25 -13.93
CA ILE A 152 1.22 0.42 -13.25
C ILE A 152 0.08 1.31 -12.76
N GLN A 153 0.35 2.46 -12.12
CA GLN A 153 -0.68 3.39 -11.67
C GLN A 153 -1.51 3.93 -12.83
N SER A 154 -0.87 4.30 -13.95
CA SER A 154 -1.54 4.72 -15.19
C SER A 154 -2.35 3.58 -15.78
N SER A 155 -1.79 2.36 -15.88
CA SER A 155 -2.52 1.19 -16.37
C SER A 155 -3.71 0.82 -15.48
N PHE A 156 -3.60 1.04 -14.16
CA PHE A 156 -4.70 0.87 -13.21
C PHE A 156 -5.72 2.01 -13.30
N ALA A 157 -5.29 3.24 -13.58
CA ALA A 157 -6.17 4.38 -13.81
C ALA A 157 -6.92 4.24 -15.15
N ASP A 158 -6.25 3.78 -16.20
CA ASP A 158 -6.83 3.48 -17.51
C ASP A 158 -7.75 2.27 -17.43
N TYR A 159 -7.38 1.23 -16.68
CA TYR A 159 -8.26 0.11 -16.39
C TYR A 159 -9.48 0.55 -15.58
N ARG A 160 -9.30 1.38 -14.55
CA ARG A 160 -10.39 1.99 -13.79
C ARG A 160 -11.29 2.80 -14.69
N LEU A 161 -10.74 3.66 -15.55
CA LEU A 161 -11.51 4.47 -16.49
C LEU A 161 -12.25 3.60 -17.48
N THR A 162 -11.65 2.50 -17.94
CA THR A 162 -12.29 1.52 -18.84
C THR A 162 -13.41 0.77 -18.13
N VAL A 163 -13.21 0.36 -16.89
CA VAL A 163 -14.22 -0.29 -16.03
C VAL A 163 -15.34 0.69 -15.70
N HIS A 164 -15.02 1.93 -15.34
CA HIS A 164 -15.98 3.01 -15.10
C HIS A 164 -16.75 3.35 -16.36
N GLN A 165 -16.09 3.47 -17.51
CA GLN A 165 -16.73 3.71 -18.80
C GLN A 165 -17.58 2.52 -19.26
N THR A 166 -17.20 1.28 -18.94
CA THR A 166 -18.06 0.12 -19.22
C THR A 166 -19.23 0.00 -18.26
N LEU A 167 -19.11 0.51 -17.02
CA LEU A 167 -20.20 0.64 -16.06
C LEU A 167 -21.13 1.81 -16.44
N ASP A 168 -20.58 2.99 -16.77
CA ASP A 168 -21.29 4.22 -17.14
C ASP A 168 -21.94 4.15 -18.52
N GLN A 169 -21.27 3.60 -19.55
CA GLN A 169 -21.91 3.37 -20.87
C GLN A 169 -23.06 2.36 -20.79
N ARG A 170 -23.09 1.52 -19.74
CA ARG A 170 -24.18 0.56 -19.50
C ARG A 170 -25.26 1.10 -18.56
N TRP A 171 -24.96 2.13 -17.76
CA TRP A 171 -25.94 2.86 -16.95
C TRP A 171 -26.50 4.12 -17.62
N GLY A 172 -25.89 4.63 -18.71
CA GLY A 172 -26.25 5.90 -19.34
C GLY A 172 -27.16 5.84 -20.58
N ASN A 173 -27.58 4.67 -21.07
CA ASN A 173 -28.41 4.55 -22.27
C ASN A 173 -29.90 4.28 -21.96
N ASP A 174 -30.49 5.10 -21.10
CA ASP A 174 -31.95 5.29 -21.04
C ASP A 174 -32.26 6.72 -21.48
N ASN A 175 -32.13 7.01 -22.77
CA ASN A 175 -32.85 8.08 -23.49
C ASN A 175 -32.36 8.13 -24.94
N ASP A 176 -32.93 7.30 -25.80
CA ASP A 176 -33.44 7.70 -27.11
C ASP A 176 -33.83 6.44 -27.87
N LEU A 177 -35.12 6.33 -28.23
CA LEU A 177 -35.64 5.80 -29.50
C LEU A 177 -37.18 5.76 -29.41
N ASP A 178 -37.82 6.87 -29.81
CA ASP A 178 -39.25 6.90 -30.12
C ASP A 178 -39.46 6.63 -31.62
N SER A 179 -40.12 5.52 -31.98
CA SER A 179 -41.17 5.48 -33.02
C SER A 179 -41.98 4.16 -32.95
N THR A 180 -43.30 4.30 -32.79
CA THR A 180 -44.35 3.27 -32.59
C THR A 180 -44.87 2.63 -33.92
N PRO A 181 -45.87 1.68 -33.96
CA PRO A 181 -46.62 1.00 -32.88
C PRO A 181 -46.85 -0.54 -32.98
N ALA A 182 -47.19 -1.10 -31.81
CA ALA A 182 -48.14 -2.20 -31.51
C ALA A 182 -47.87 -3.65 -31.94
N VAL A 183 -47.73 -4.57 -30.95
CA VAL A 183 -48.70 -5.65 -30.61
C VAL A 183 -48.50 -6.05 -29.13
N SER A 184 -49.62 -6.34 -28.46
CA SER A 184 -49.82 -6.72 -27.06
C SER A 184 -49.06 -7.98 -26.57
N SER A 185 -48.60 -7.95 -25.32
CA SER A 185 -48.91 -8.98 -24.31
C SER A 185 -48.42 -8.57 -22.91
N GLN A 186 -49.31 -8.70 -21.92
CA GLN A 186 -49.02 -8.50 -20.50
C GLN A 186 -47.99 -9.52 -19.98
N ALA A 187 -46.91 -9.03 -19.36
CA ALA A 187 -46.10 -9.76 -18.41
C ALA A 187 -45.65 -8.78 -17.30
N ALA A 188 -45.71 -9.22 -16.05
CA ALA A 188 -45.42 -8.42 -14.87
C ALA A 188 -44.00 -7.83 -14.91
N ALA A 189 -43.87 -6.57 -14.50
CA ALA A 189 -42.61 -5.84 -14.46
C ALA A 189 -41.60 -6.54 -13.53
N ALA A 190 -40.50 -7.04 -14.11
CA ALA A 190 -39.30 -7.37 -13.38
C ALA A 190 -38.43 -6.11 -13.29
N GLU A 191 -37.88 -5.86 -12.10
CA GLU A 191 -36.94 -4.76 -11.81
C GLU A 191 -35.65 -4.93 -12.64
N PRO A 192 -35.38 -4.04 -13.62
CA PRO A 192 -34.30 -4.23 -14.60
C PRO A 192 -32.89 -4.18 -14.01
N ASN A 193 -32.72 -3.67 -12.78
CA ASN A 193 -31.40 -3.50 -12.15
C ASN A 193 -30.89 -4.76 -11.41
N SER A 194 -31.77 -5.75 -11.17
CA SER A 194 -31.41 -6.92 -10.36
C SER A 194 -30.55 -7.93 -11.11
N ASP A 195 -30.76 -8.10 -12.42
CA ASP A 195 -30.05 -9.09 -13.23
C ASP A 195 -28.62 -8.63 -13.56
N TYR A 196 -28.42 -7.33 -13.77
CA TYR A 196 -27.12 -6.72 -14.10
C TYR A 196 -26.05 -6.93 -13.02
N TYR A 197 -26.43 -6.83 -11.73
CA TYR A 197 -25.53 -7.13 -10.62
C TYR A 197 -25.01 -8.57 -10.68
N PHE A 198 -25.86 -9.57 -10.98
CA PHE A 198 -25.42 -10.96 -11.01
C PHE A 198 -24.60 -11.30 -12.27
N GLU A 199 -24.83 -10.57 -13.36
CA GLU A 199 -24.03 -10.68 -14.59
C GLU A 199 -22.59 -10.17 -14.39
N SER A 200 -22.37 -9.15 -13.56
CA SER A 200 -21.01 -8.66 -13.28
C SER A 200 -20.12 -9.73 -12.63
N TYR A 201 -20.69 -10.54 -11.72
CA TYR A 201 -20.01 -11.69 -11.09
C TYR A 201 -19.84 -12.91 -11.99
N ALA A 202 -20.37 -12.93 -13.21
CA ALA A 202 -20.10 -14.02 -14.15
C ALA A 202 -18.69 -13.91 -14.78
N THR A 203 -18.03 -12.75 -14.64
CA THR A 203 -16.73 -12.46 -15.25
C THR A 203 -15.55 -12.85 -14.36
N HIS A 204 -14.40 -13.18 -14.95
CA HIS A 204 -13.24 -13.68 -14.20
C HIS A 204 -12.54 -12.60 -13.36
N ASP A 205 -12.58 -11.35 -13.82
CA ASP A 205 -11.73 -10.26 -13.28
C ASP A 205 -12.10 -9.85 -11.86
N ILE A 206 -13.41 -9.87 -11.53
CA ILE A 206 -13.89 -9.57 -10.18
C ILE A 206 -13.50 -10.69 -9.19
N HIS A 207 -13.55 -11.95 -9.63
CA HIS A 207 -13.12 -13.09 -8.82
C HIS A 207 -11.61 -13.13 -8.63
N GLU A 208 -10.82 -12.74 -9.64
CA GLU A 208 -9.37 -12.61 -9.51
C GLU A 208 -9.00 -11.55 -8.47
N THR A 209 -9.65 -10.38 -8.51
CA THR A 209 -9.46 -9.31 -7.52
C THR A 209 -9.77 -9.82 -6.11
N MET A 210 -10.92 -10.45 -5.93
CA MET A 210 -11.35 -11.04 -4.66
C MET A 210 -10.40 -12.13 -4.15
N LEU A 211 -9.86 -12.99 -5.03
CA LEU A 211 -8.94 -14.06 -4.65
C LEU A 211 -7.52 -13.56 -4.36
N LYS A 212 -7.08 -12.46 -5.00
CA LYS A 212 -5.79 -11.81 -4.73
C LYS A 212 -5.80 -10.98 -3.44
N ASP A 213 -6.98 -10.58 -2.96
CA ASP A 213 -7.14 -10.03 -1.62
C ASP A 213 -6.83 -11.11 -0.56
N LYS A 214 -5.58 -11.09 -0.11
CA LYS A 214 -5.06 -12.03 0.89
C LYS A 214 -5.66 -11.77 2.26
N VAL A 215 -5.88 -10.51 2.66
CA VAL A 215 -6.45 -10.19 3.98
C VAL A 215 -7.83 -10.85 4.10
N ARG A 216 -8.66 -10.69 3.07
CA ARG A 216 -9.97 -11.34 2.97
C ARG A 216 -9.84 -12.86 2.98
N THR A 217 -9.15 -13.41 1.97
CA THR A 217 -9.19 -14.87 1.71
C THR A 217 -8.47 -15.66 2.81
N ASP A 218 -7.37 -15.13 3.34
CA ASP A 218 -6.62 -15.77 4.43
C ASP A 218 -7.41 -15.72 5.74
N ALA A 219 -8.14 -14.64 6.06
CA ALA A 219 -8.95 -14.61 7.28
C ALA A 219 -9.98 -15.75 7.33
N TYR A 220 -10.71 -16.01 6.23
CA TYR A 220 -11.62 -17.15 6.16
C TYR A 220 -10.87 -18.48 6.25
N ARG A 221 -9.80 -18.65 5.45
CA ARG A 221 -8.99 -19.87 5.44
C ARG A 221 -8.47 -20.20 6.83
N ASP A 222 -7.85 -19.24 7.48
CA ASP A 222 -7.18 -19.39 8.75
C ASP A 222 -8.20 -19.65 9.86
N PHE A 223 -9.36 -18.97 9.84
CA PHE A 223 -10.44 -19.30 10.77
C PHE A 223 -10.91 -20.75 10.61
N ILE A 224 -11.15 -21.19 9.37
CA ILE A 224 -11.62 -22.54 9.06
C ILE A 224 -10.55 -23.60 9.41
N TYR A 225 -9.27 -23.33 9.15
CA TYR A 225 -8.18 -24.29 9.33
C TYR A 225 -7.61 -24.34 10.74
N GLU A 226 -7.58 -23.23 11.47
CA GLU A 226 -7.21 -23.22 12.88
C GLU A 226 -8.32 -23.82 13.75
N ASN A 227 -9.57 -23.73 13.28
CA ASN A 227 -10.74 -24.24 13.98
C ASN A 227 -11.41 -25.45 13.30
N LYS A 228 -10.64 -26.34 12.65
CA LYS A 228 -11.17 -27.55 11.95
C LYS A 228 -12.11 -28.40 12.81
N HIS A 229 -11.90 -28.42 14.13
CA HIS A 229 -12.75 -29.14 15.07
C HIS A 229 -14.20 -28.62 15.09
N LEU A 230 -14.44 -27.35 14.74
CA LEU A 230 -15.78 -26.77 14.58
C LEU A 230 -16.47 -27.27 13.30
N PHE A 231 -15.71 -27.49 12.23
CA PHE A 231 -16.22 -27.88 10.90
C PHE A 231 -16.34 -29.40 10.71
N LYS A 232 -15.52 -30.18 11.42
CA LYS A 232 -15.45 -31.64 11.24
C LYS A 232 -16.81 -32.30 11.46
N GLY A 233 -17.30 -33.00 10.43
CA GLY A 233 -18.58 -33.72 10.47
C GLY A 233 -19.83 -32.83 10.42
N LYS A 234 -19.68 -31.54 10.13
CA LYS A 234 -20.79 -30.57 10.06
C LYS A 234 -21.35 -30.41 8.64
N VAL A 235 -22.59 -29.96 8.56
CA VAL A 235 -23.21 -29.47 7.33
C VAL A 235 -23.02 -27.96 7.26
N VAL A 236 -22.34 -27.48 6.21
CA VAL A 236 -22.01 -26.07 6.01
C VAL A 236 -22.80 -25.51 4.83
N LEU A 237 -23.34 -24.31 4.95
CA LEU A 237 -23.92 -23.54 3.85
C LEU A 237 -22.98 -22.37 3.51
N ASP A 238 -22.57 -22.30 2.25
CA ASP A 238 -21.76 -21.21 1.68
C ASP A 238 -22.66 -20.35 0.77
N ILE A 239 -22.96 -19.13 1.19
CA ILE A 239 -23.90 -18.22 0.49
C ILE A 239 -23.11 -17.20 -0.32
N GLY A 240 -23.38 -17.11 -1.63
CA GLY A 240 -22.58 -16.35 -2.58
C GLY A 240 -21.22 -16.99 -2.77
N CYS A 241 -21.20 -18.31 -3.03
CA CYS A 241 -19.96 -19.08 -3.02
C CYS A 241 -18.97 -18.69 -4.13
N GLY A 242 -19.40 -17.94 -5.16
CA GLY A 242 -18.58 -17.48 -6.27
C GLY A 242 -17.84 -18.63 -6.94
N THR A 243 -16.51 -18.59 -6.87
CA THR A 243 -15.64 -19.65 -7.41
C THR A 243 -15.61 -20.95 -6.59
N GLY A 244 -16.27 -20.98 -5.43
CA GLY A 244 -16.31 -22.11 -4.50
C GLY A 244 -15.12 -22.19 -3.54
N ILE A 245 -14.30 -21.14 -3.43
CA ILE A 245 -13.07 -21.16 -2.62
C ILE A 245 -13.34 -21.44 -1.13
N LEU A 246 -14.33 -20.77 -0.53
CA LEU A 246 -14.69 -20.94 0.89
C LEU A 246 -15.28 -22.33 1.14
N SER A 247 -16.13 -22.79 0.21
CA SER A 247 -16.64 -24.15 0.20
C SER A 247 -15.53 -25.21 0.20
N MET A 248 -14.49 -25.02 -0.61
CA MET A 248 -13.33 -25.93 -0.65
C MET A 248 -12.51 -25.89 0.64
N PHE A 249 -12.37 -24.74 1.30
CA PHE A 249 -11.77 -24.66 2.62
C PHE A 249 -12.57 -25.45 3.66
N CYS A 250 -13.89 -25.29 3.68
CA CYS A 250 -14.78 -26.03 4.59
C CYS A 250 -14.70 -27.55 4.38
N ALA A 251 -14.71 -28.00 3.13
CA ALA A 251 -14.56 -29.42 2.79
C ALA A 251 -13.21 -29.98 3.26
N LYS A 252 -12.10 -29.25 3.02
CA LYS A 252 -10.75 -29.63 3.50
C LYS A 252 -10.60 -29.57 5.02
N ALA A 253 -11.43 -28.80 5.72
CA ALA A 253 -11.49 -28.78 7.18
C ALA A 253 -12.24 -29.99 7.77
N GLY A 254 -12.87 -30.82 6.92
CA GLY A 254 -13.54 -32.05 7.32
C GLY A 254 -15.05 -31.92 7.46
N ALA A 255 -15.68 -30.90 6.87
CA ALA A 255 -17.14 -30.82 6.77
C ALA A 255 -17.70 -32.12 6.16
N ALA A 256 -18.83 -32.61 6.69
CA ALA A 256 -19.51 -33.78 6.15
C ALA A 256 -20.15 -33.46 4.80
N GLN A 257 -20.68 -32.24 4.66
CA GLN A 257 -21.29 -31.73 3.45
C GLN A 257 -21.16 -30.21 3.41
N VAL A 258 -20.93 -29.66 2.23
CA VAL A 258 -20.98 -28.22 1.98
C VAL A 258 -21.98 -27.93 0.88
N LEU A 259 -22.96 -27.07 1.15
CA LEU A 259 -23.95 -26.59 0.19
C LEU A 259 -23.50 -25.22 -0.29
N ALA A 260 -23.00 -25.14 -1.52
CA ALA A 260 -22.47 -23.91 -2.11
C ALA A 260 -23.54 -23.27 -2.99
N VAL A 261 -24.07 -22.11 -2.61
CA VAL A 261 -25.18 -21.44 -3.30
C VAL A 261 -24.69 -20.16 -3.94
N ASP A 262 -24.98 -19.98 -5.23
CA ASP A 262 -24.74 -18.73 -5.94
C ASP A 262 -25.78 -18.53 -7.05
N LYS A 263 -26.25 -17.30 -7.25
CA LYS A 263 -27.21 -16.98 -8.33
C LYS A 263 -26.49 -16.82 -9.69
N SER A 264 -25.25 -16.35 -9.69
CA SER A 264 -24.49 -16.05 -10.90
C SER A 264 -24.01 -17.33 -11.60
N ASP A 265 -23.74 -17.23 -12.91
CA ASP A 265 -23.29 -18.30 -13.79
C ASP A 265 -21.89 -18.83 -13.41
N ILE A 266 -21.14 -18.08 -12.58
CA ILE A 266 -19.87 -18.53 -11.99
C ILE A 266 -20.00 -19.86 -11.24
N ILE A 267 -21.20 -20.22 -10.78
CA ILE A 267 -21.48 -21.50 -10.12
C ILE A 267 -21.10 -22.72 -10.99
N ASP A 268 -21.13 -22.59 -12.32
CA ASP A 268 -20.69 -23.65 -13.23
C ASP A 268 -19.16 -23.83 -13.15
N LYS A 269 -18.41 -22.74 -13.00
CA LYS A 269 -16.97 -22.75 -12.70
C LYS A 269 -16.67 -23.24 -11.29
N ALA A 270 -17.50 -22.91 -10.31
CA ALA A 270 -17.37 -23.48 -8.97
C ALA A 270 -17.47 -25.01 -9.00
N ARG A 271 -18.42 -25.57 -9.76
CA ARG A 271 -18.55 -27.02 -9.95
C ARG A 271 -17.31 -27.63 -10.58
N GLU A 272 -16.77 -26.99 -11.62
CA GLU A 272 -15.53 -27.41 -12.28
C GLU A 272 -14.34 -27.38 -11.30
N ASN A 273 -14.18 -26.30 -10.52
CA ASN A 273 -13.13 -26.16 -9.51
C ASN A 273 -13.23 -27.25 -8.43
N VAL A 274 -14.43 -27.48 -7.90
CA VAL A 274 -14.70 -28.53 -6.91
C VAL A 274 -14.35 -29.92 -7.45
N PHE A 275 -14.72 -30.21 -8.71
CA PHE A 275 -14.40 -31.46 -9.38
C PHE A 275 -12.89 -31.65 -9.56
N ASN A 276 -12.21 -30.64 -10.10
CA ASN A 276 -10.76 -30.69 -10.34
C ASN A 276 -9.95 -30.87 -9.06
N ASN A 277 -10.50 -30.47 -7.91
CA ASN A 277 -9.87 -30.63 -6.60
C ASN A 277 -10.30 -31.92 -5.86
N GLY A 278 -11.10 -32.79 -6.49
CA GLY A 278 -11.54 -34.05 -5.90
C GLY A 278 -12.52 -33.90 -4.74
N LEU A 279 -13.28 -32.80 -4.68
CA LEU A 279 -14.17 -32.44 -3.57
C LEU A 279 -15.66 -32.63 -3.89
N SER A 280 -16.00 -33.16 -5.08
CA SER A 280 -17.40 -33.35 -5.53
C SER A 280 -18.24 -34.26 -4.65
N SER A 281 -17.63 -35.12 -3.83
CA SER A 281 -18.37 -35.98 -2.88
C SER A 281 -18.82 -35.24 -1.63
N VAL A 282 -18.29 -34.03 -1.38
CA VAL A 282 -18.56 -33.23 -0.16
C VAL A 282 -19.28 -31.93 -0.51
N VAL A 283 -18.85 -31.25 -1.57
CA VAL A 283 -19.41 -29.95 -1.97
C VAL A 283 -20.49 -30.13 -3.04
N THR A 284 -21.69 -29.63 -2.77
CA THR A 284 -22.82 -29.60 -3.69
C THR A 284 -23.12 -28.15 -4.08
N CYS A 285 -22.95 -27.81 -5.35
CA CYS A 285 -23.23 -26.47 -5.86
C CYS A 285 -24.68 -26.33 -6.34
N LEU A 286 -25.39 -25.30 -5.88
CA LEU A 286 -26.78 -25.00 -6.21
C LEU A 286 -26.86 -23.61 -6.85
N ARG A 287 -27.42 -23.53 -8.06
CA ARG A 287 -27.63 -22.26 -8.77
C ARG A 287 -28.94 -21.62 -8.33
N GLY A 288 -28.90 -20.37 -7.89
CA GLY A 288 -30.08 -19.56 -7.55
C GLY A 288 -29.85 -18.65 -6.34
N ALA A 289 -30.82 -17.76 -6.09
CA ALA A 289 -30.85 -16.99 -4.85
C ALA A 289 -31.18 -17.92 -3.66
N ILE A 290 -30.61 -17.65 -2.48
CA ILE A 290 -30.84 -18.49 -1.29
C ILE A 290 -32.31 -18.48 -0.84
N GLU A 291 -33.05 -17.44 -1.20
CA GLU A 291 -34.49 -17.29 -0.99
C GLU A 291 -35.32 -18.27 -1.83
N ASP A 292 -34.84 -18.60 -3.04
CA ASP A 292 -35.56 -19.39 -4.04
C ASP A 292 -35.12 -20.87 -4.05
N VAL A 293 -33.88 -21.14 -3.64
CA VAL A 293 -33.32 -22.50 -3.63
C VAL A 293 -33.89 -23.31 -2.46
N THR A 294 -34.27 -24.56 -2.74
CA THR A 294 -34.60 -25.55 -1.70
C THR A 294 -33.36 -26.37 -1.37
N LEU A 295 -32.84 -26.21 -0.16
CA LEU A 295 -31.71 -27.01 0.32
C LEU A 295 -32.13 -28.48 0.51
N PRO A 296 -31.24 -29.45 0.27
CA PRO A 296 -31.51 -30.88 0.48
C PRO A 296 -31.53 -31.29 1.97
N VAL A 297 -31.53 -30.30 2.89
CA VAL A 297 -31.51 -30.47 4.34
C VAL A 297 -32.41 -29.43 4.99
N ASP A 298 -33.03 -29.76 6.12
CA ASP A 298 -33.88 -28.82 6.86
C ASP A 298 -33.05 -27.74 7.57
N LYS A 299 -31.88 -28.12 8.09
CA LYS A 299 -31.02 -27.25 8.91
C LYS A 299 -29.53 -27.52 8.67
N VAL A 300 -28.72 -26.46 8.79
CA VAL A 300 -27.25 -26.48 8.68
C VAL A 300 -26.59 -26.09 10.00
N ASP A 301 -25.39 -26.59 10.23
CA ASP A 301 -24.62 -26.32 11.46
C ASP A 301 -23.86 -24.99 11.37
N ILE A 302 -23.40 -24.61 10.18
CA ILE A 302 -22.55 -23.44 9.96
C ILE A 302 -23.02 -22.73 8.68
N ILE A 303 -23.13 -21.42 8.72
CA ILE A 303 -23.21 -20.57 7.52
C ILE A 303 -21.88 -19.82 7.38
N VAL A 304 -21.25 -19.98 6.23
CA VAL A 304 -20.10 -19.18 5.79
C VAL A 304 -20.59 -18.29 4.66
N SER A 305 -20.26 -17.01 4.69
CA SER A 305 -20.60 -16.12 3.57
C SER A 305 -19.70 -14.90 3.60
N GLU A 306 -19.16 -14.57 2.44
CA GLU A 306 -18.53 -13.29 2.19
C GLU A 306 -19.61 -12.39 1.57
N TRP A 307 -20.21 -11.55 2.42
CA TRP A 307 -21.37 -10.74 2.11
C TRP A 307 -21.08 -9.24 2.13
N MET A 308 -19.86 -8.86 2.49
CA MET A 308 -19.52 -7.48 2.83
C MET A 308 -19.37 -6.68 1.55
N GLY A 309 -20.11 -5.58 1.42
CA GLY A 309 -19.92 -4.62 0.33
C GLY A 309 -19.04 -3.45 0.73
N TYR A 310 -18.90 -2.49 -0.19
CA TYR A 310 -18.31 -1.18 0.14
C TYR A 310 -19.10 -0.50 1.27
N CYS A 311 -18.40 0.21 2.16
CA CYS A 311 -18.99 0.75 3.40
C CYS A 311 -19.79 -0.32 4.20
N LEU A 312 -19.37 -1.59 4.12
CA LEU A 312 -19.99 -2.81 4.67
C LEU A 312 -21.35 -3.21 4.06
N LEU A 313 -22.24 -2.25 3.82
CA LEU A 313 -23.66 -2.49 3.53
C LEU A 313 -24.09 -2.21 2.08
N TYR A 314 -23.21 -1.64 1.24
CA TYR A 314 -23.48 -1.54 -0.19
C TYR A 314 -23.64 -2.93 -0.83
N GLU A 315 -24.29 -3.02 -2.00
CA GLU A 315 -24.68 -4.26 -2.71
C GLU A 315 -25.74 -5.12 -2.03
N ALA A 316 -26.04 -4.88 -0.74
CA ALA A 316 -27.18 -5.45 0.00
C ALA A 316 -27.26 -7.00 0.02
N MET A 317 -26.14 -7.70 0.16
CA MET A 317 -26.13 -9.17 0.31
C MET A 317 -26.44 -9.67 1.72
N LEU A 318 -26.18 -8.86 2.76
CA LEU A 318 -26.44 -9.23 4.16
C LEU A 318 -27.90 -9.68 4.43
N PRO A 319 -28.96 -9.03 3.89
CA PRO A 319 -30.34 -9.52 3.99
C PRO A 319 -30.55 -10.99 3.61
N SER A 320 -29.82 -11.51 2.62
CA SER A 320 -29.89 -12.92 2.19
C SER A 320 -29.21 -13.86 3.18
N VAL A 321 -28.11 -13.42 3.80
CA VAL A 321 -27.47 -14.16 4.90
C VAL A 321 -28.38 -14.22 6.12
N LEU A 322 -29.05 -13.11 6.47
CA LEU A 322 -30.01 -13.08 7.58
C LEU A 322 -31.22 -13.98 7.31
N TYR A 323 -31.74 -14.00 6.07
CA TYR A 323 -32.78 -14.94 5.67
C TYR A 323 -32.36 -16.40 5.87
N ALA A 324 -31.15 -16.75 5.42
CA ALA A 324 -30.63 -18.10 5.55
C ALA A 324 -30.36 -18.49 7.01
N ARG A 325 -29.90 -17.54 7.84
CA ARG A 325 -29.76 -17.73 9.30
C ARG A 325 -31.10 -18.12 9.91
N ASP A 326 -32.13 -17.33 9.67
CA ASP A 326 -33.44 -17.51 10.29
C ASP A 326 -34.12 -18.81 9.82
N LYS A 327 -33.97 -19.14 8.53
CA LYS A 327 -34.59 -20.32 7.92
C LYS A 327 -33.80 -21.61 8.14
N TYR A 328 -32.49 -21.60 7.90
CA TYR A 328 -31.69 -22.82 7.78
C TYR A 328 -30.69 -23.04 8.92
N LEU A 329 -30.27 -22.02 9.68
CA LEU A 329 -29.31 -22.25 10.76
C LEU A 329 -29.96 -22.97 11.95
N LYS A 330 -29.23 -23.91 12.58
CA LYS A 330 -29.59 -24.49 13.87
C LYS A 330 -29.46 -23.44 14.98
N SER A 331 -30.16 -23.63 16.10
CA SER A 331 -30.13 -22.70 17.25
C SER A 331 -28.72 -22.49 17.83
N GLU A 332 -27.87 -23.51 17.77
CA GLU A 332 -26.47 -23.48 18.21
C GLU A 332 -25.49 -23.40 17.02
N GLY A 333 -25.99 -22.98 15.86
CA GLY A 333 -25.20 -22.89 14.64
C GLY A 333 -24.24 -21.70 14.65
N LEU A 334 -23.21 -21.79 13.81
CA LEU A 334 -22.16 -20.78 13.71
C LEU A 334 -22.35 -19.91 12.46
N LEU A 335 -22.15 -18.60 12.61
CA LEU A 335 -22.04 -17.65 11.51
C LEU A 335 -20.57 -17.27 11.33
N VAL A 336 -20.09 -17.33 10.09
CA VAL A 336 -18.71 -17.07 9.71
C VAL A 336 -18.69 -16.06 8.56
N PRO A 337 -18.36 -14.77 8.83
CA PRO A 337 -18.02 -14.16 10.11
C PRO A 337 -19.24 -13.99 11.02
N SER A 338 -19.02 -13.63 12.30
CA SER A 338 -20.07 -13.53 13.31
C SER A 338 -20.52 -12.10 13.61
N SER A 339 -19.64 -11.13 13.44
CA SER A 339 -19.94 -9.72 13.71
C SER A 339 -19.06 -8.77 12.92
N ALA A 340 -19.56 -7.56 12.72
CA ALA A 340 -18.87 -6.46 12.07
C ALA A 340 -18.91 -5.19 12.93
N THR A 341 -17.88 -4.36 12.87
CA THR A 341 -17.86 -3.01 13.46
C THR A 341 -17.60 -1.99 12.38
N LEU A 342 -18.45 -0.97 12.26
CA LEU A 342 -18.25 0.18 11.38
C LEU A 342 -17.57 1.32 12.13
N TRP A 343 -16.61 1.93 11.47
CA TRP A 343 -15.78 3.00 12.01
C TRP A 343 -15.88 4.26 11.18
N ILE A 344 -15.75 5.41 11.83
CA ILE A 344 -15.65 6.73 11.21
C ILE A 344 -14.47 7.50 11.80
N ALA A 345 -13.74 8.25 10.97
CA ALA A 345 -12.75 9.21 11.45
C ALA A 345 -12.73 10.46 10.56
N PRO A 346 -12.50 11.66 11.13
CA PRO A 346 -12.29 12.86 10.34
C PRO A 346 -10.95 12.79 9.60
N ILE A 347 -10.92 13.37 8.41
CA ILE A 347 -9.72 13.44 7.58
C ILE A 347 -9.37 14.87 7.18
N GLU A 348 -8.09 15.08 6.93
CA GLU A 348 -7.54 16.25 6.27
C GLU A 348 -6.36 15.78 5.41
N ASP A 349 -6.45 16.07 4.11
CA ASP A 349 -5.51 15.64 3.08
C ASP A 349 -5.48 16.64 1.90
N GLN A 350 -4.66 17.68 2.05
CA GLN A 350 -4.49 18.70 1.02
C GLN A 350 -3.93 18.14 -0.30
N HIS A 351 -3.17 17.04 -0.27
CA HIS A 351 -2.66 16.41 -1.48
C HIS A 351 -3.80 15.79 -2.28
N TYR A 352 -4.68 15.04 -1.61
CA TYR A 352 -5.87 14.49 -2.25
C TYR A 352 -6.76 15.59 -2.82
N ILE A 353 -7.01 16.65 -2.05
CA ILE A 353 -7.81 17.79 -2.53
C ILE A 353 -7.15 18.46 -3.74
N SER A 354 -5.83 18.69 -3.72
CA SER A 354 -5.09 19.25 -4.86
C SER A 354 -5.27 18.41 -6.12
N ASP A 355 -5.02 17.10 -6.02
CA ASP A 355 -4.85 16.23 -7.18
C ASP A 355 -6.18 15.75 -7.77
N TYR A 356 -7.21 15.58 -6.95
CA TYR A 356 -8.50 15.03 -7.39
C TYR A 356 -9.62 16.06 -7.45
N VAL A 357 -9.56 17.11 -6.64
CA VAL A 357 -10.59 18.13 -6.58
C VAL A 357 -10.13 19.40 -7.29
N ALA A 358 -9.09 20.06 -6.78
CA ALA A 358 -8.63 21.37 -7.25
C ALA A 358 -7.98 21.32 -8.64
N TYR A 359 -7.43 20.16 -9.05
CA TYR A 359 -6.86 19.93 -10.39
C TYR A 359 -7.74 20.47 -11.52
N TRP A 360 -9.06 20.27 -11.43
CA TRP A 360 -10.02 20.72 -12.44
C TRP A 360 -10.14 22.24 -12.60
N ARG A 361 -9.59 23.04 -11.69
CA ARG A 361 -9.64 24.50 -11.76
C ARG A 361 -8.58 25.11 -12.67
N ASP A 362 -7.51 24.36 -12.96
CA ASP A 362 -6.46 24.77 -13.88
C ASP A 362 -5.84 23.55 -14.56
N VAL A 363 -6.52 23.07 -15.61
CA VAL A 363 -6.04 21.97 -16.45
C VAL A 363 -5.36 22.59 -17.67
N TYR A 364 -4.04 22.74 -17.61
CA TYR A 364 -3.23 23.38 -18.66
C TYR A 364 -3.68 24.81 -19.01
N GLY A 365 -4.11 25.61 -18.03
CA GLY A 365 -4.60 26.98 -18.23
C GLY A 365 -6.12 27.09 -18.44
N PHE A 366 -6.85 25.97 -18.40
CA PHE A 366 -8.30 25.93 -18.62
C PHE A 366 -9.06 25.57 -17.34
N ASP A 367 -10.09 26.35 -16.99
CA ASP A 367 -11.04 26.00 -15.91
C ASP A 367 -12.02 24.94 -16.42
N MET A 368 -11.85 23.72 -15.92
CA MET A 368 -12.69 22.56 -16.19
C MET A 368 -13.56 22.18 -14.97
N LYS A 369 -13.97 23.14 -14.13
CA LYS A 369 -14.80 22.87 -12.94
C LYS A 369 -16.08 22.07 -13.18
N ALA A 370 -16.58 22.01 -14.41
CA ALA A 370 -17.72 21.16 -14.77
C ALA A 370 -17.43 19.67 -14.46
N MET A 371 -16.17 19.26 -14.51
CA MET A 371 -15.72 17.92 -14.14
C MET A 371 -15.72 17.66 -12.63
N GLN A 372 -15.98 18.67 -11.79
CA GLN A 372 -16.18 18.52 -10.34
C GLN A 372 -17.64 18.17 -9.98
N GLU A 373 -18.54 18.04 -10.96
CA GLU A 373 -19.92 17.63 -10.73
C GLU A 373 -19.97 16.29 -9.97
N GLY A 374 -20.77 16.22 -8.91
CA GLY A 374 -20.93 15.00 -8.09
C GLY A 374 -19.79 14.68 -7.11
N VAL A 375 -18.64 15.35 -7.17
CA VAL A 375 -17.47 15.03 -6.33
C VAL A 375 -17.75 15.06 -4.82
N TYR A 376 -18.68 15.94 -4.39
CA TYR A 376 -19.10 16.04 -2.99
C TYR A 376 -20.41 15.29 -2.69
N ASP A 377 -21.10 14.80 -3.71
CA ASP A 377 -22.41 14.17 -3.58
C ASP A 377 -22.30 12.63 -3.56
N GLU A 378 -21.13 12.07 -3.85
CA GLU A 378 -20.89 10.63 -3.95
C GLU A 378 -19.85 10.12 -2.96
N VAL A 379 -20.01 8.86 -2.53
CA VAL A 379 -19.00 8.17 -1.71
C VAL A 379 -17.86 7.70 -2.60
N CYS A 380 -16.66 8.21 -2.37
CA CYS A 380 -15.47 7.80 -3.11
C CYS A 380 -14.85 6.52 -2.51
N ILE A 381 -14.73 5.44 -3.28
CA ILE A 381 -14.06 4.20 -2.81
C ILE A 381 -12.56 4.27 -3.06
N GLN A 382 -11.80 4.61 -2.02
CA GLN A 382 -10.38 4.97 -2.14
C GLN A 382 -9.54 4.46 -0.98
N THR A 383 -8.30 4.07 -1.29
CA THR A 383 -7.28 3.75 -0.27
C THR A 383 -6.65 5.05 0.19
N MET A 384 -6.88 5.42 1.46
CA MET A 384 -6.33 6.62 2.07
C MET A 384 -5.22 6.22 3.05
N PRO A 385 -4.09 6.95 3.11
CA PRO A 385 -3.05 6.67 4.08
C PRO A 385 -3.53 7.03 5.49
N SER A 386 -3.02 6.31 6.50
CA SER A 386 -3.34 6.60 7.91
C SER A 386 -2.96 8.01 8.36
N ALA A 387 -2.02 8.66 7.65
CA ALA A 387 -1.63 10.06 7.89
C ALA A 387 -2.76 11.06 7.63
N SER A 388 -3.69 10.75 6.70
CA SER A 388 -4.84 11.61 6.39
C SER A 388 -5.83 11.70 7.55
N ILE A 389 -5.83 10.71 8.46
CA ILE A 389 -6.69 10.73 9.65
C ILE A 389 -6.24 11.83 10.62
N CYS A 390 -7.10 12.84 10.81
CA CYS A 390 -6.80 14.01 11.64
C CYS A 390 -7.47 14.01 13.02
N GLY A 391 -8.17 12.93 13.38
CA GLY A 391 -8.77 12.76 14.70
C GLY A 391 -9.00 11.30 15.09
N ASP A 392 -9.42 11.09 16.32
CA ASP A 392 -9.68 9.75 16.87
C ASP A 392 -10.78 9.03 16.07
N ALA A 393 -10.52 7.77 15.71
CA ALA A 393 -11.52 6.90 15.08
C ALA A 393 -12.61 6.50 16.08
N PHE A 394 -13.85 6.40 15.62
CA PHE A 394 -14.99 6.06 16.45
C PHE A 394 -15.79 4.88 15.89
N PRO A 395 -16.05 3.82 16.69
CA PRO A 395 -16.88 2.69 16.29
C PRO A 395 -18.36 3.06 16.46
N PHE A 396 -19.02 3.46 15.38
CA PHE A 396 -20.38 4.01 15.46
C PHE A 396 -21.48 2.94 15.36
N LYS A 397 -21.19 1.75 14.83
CA LYS A 397 -22.17 0.66 14.73
C LYS A 397 -21.51 -0.70 14.83
N ILE A 398 -22.10 -1.57 15.65
CA ILE A 398 -21.75 -2.99 15.71
C ILE A 398 -22.94 -3.79 15.19
N LEU A 399 -22.67 -4.72 14.29
CA LEU A 399 -23.63 -5.70 13.79
C LEU A 399 -23.26 -7.06 14.35
N ASP A 400 -24.04 -7.55 15.31
CA ASP A 400 -23.99 -8.94 15.75
C ASP A 400 -24.92 -9.78 14.86
N LEU A 401 -24.34 -10.51 13.91
CA LEU A 401 -25.10 -11.19 12.86
C LEU A 401 -26.03 -12.27 13.41
N ARG A 402 -25.94 -12.65 14.68
CA ARG A 402 -26.88 -13.59 15.31
C ARG A 402 -28.22 -12.95 15.61
N TYR A 403 -28.22 -11.66 15.91
CA TYR A 403 -29.40 -10.93 16.37
C TYR A 403 -29.82 -9.80 15.42
N THR A 404 -28.91 -9.30 14.59
CA THR A 404 -29.18 -8.28 13.57
C THR A 404 -30.36 -8.69 12.69
N ARG A 405 -31.29 -7.77 12.49
CA ARG A 405 -32.44 -7.92 11.61
C ARG A 405 -32.31 -6.97 10.42
N LYS A 406 -33.16 -7.13 9.41
CA LYS A 406 -33.12 -6.30 8.20
C LYS A 406 -33.36 -4.82 8.53
N GLU A 407 -34.24 -4.55 9.49
CA GLU A 407 -34.53 -3.21 10.01
C GLU A 407 -33.32 -2.55 10.70
N ASP A 408 -32.36 -3.32 11.22
CA ASP A 408 -31.18 -2.76 11.89
C ASP A 408 -30.11 -2.23 10.92
N LEU A 409 -30.27 -2.50 9.63
CA LEU A 409 -29.37 -2.08 8.54
C LEU A 409 -29.66 -0.66 8.06
N VAL A 410 -30.84 -0.13 8.40
CA VAL A 410 -31.19 1.29 8.24
C VAL A 410 -31.16 1.92 9.62
N PHE A 411 -30.17 2.77 9.89
CA PHE A 411 -29.94 3.26 11.24
C PHE A 411 -29.34 4.66 11.24
N THR A 412 -29.49 5.35 12.35
CA THR A 412 -28.72 6.55 12.71
C THR A 412 -27.90 6.23 13.95
N ALA A 413 -26.64 6.64 13.95
CA ALA A 413 -25.72 6.45 15.05
C ALA A 413 -24.96 7.74 15.36
N ASP A 414 -24.78 8.02 16.64
CA ASP A 414 -23.96 9.13 17.10
C ASP A 414 -22.49 8.73 17.10
N TRP A 415 -21.61 9.70 16.86
CA TRP A 415 -20.17 9.52 16.94
C TRP A 415 -19.51 10.75 17.57
N VAL A 416 -18.34 10.51 18.16
CA VAL A 416 -17.48 11.57 18.69
C VAL A 416 -16.05 11.34 18.24
N SER A 417 -15.32 12.40 17.97
CA SER A 417 -13.90 12.36 17.64
C SER A 417 -13.20 13.52 18.31
N LYS A 418 -11.89 13.40 18.46
CA LYS A 418 -11.03 14.47 18.96
C LYS A 418 -9.87 14.63 18.01
N LEU A 419 -9.64 15.86 17.56
CA LEU A 419 -8.56 16.12 16.61
C LEU A 419 -7.19 15.86 17.23
N ASN A 420 -6.33 15.17 16.47
CA ASN A 420 -4.98 14.81 16.86
C ASN A 420 -3.94 15.85 16.41
N ARG A 421 -4.33 16.82 15.58
CA ARG A 421 -3.52 17.95 15.10
C ARG A 421 -4.41 19.18 14.85
N ARG A 422 -3.78 20.34 14.67
CA ARG A 422 -4.47 21.55 14.21
C ARG A 422 -4.72 21.43 12.70
N VAL A 423 -5.92 21.78 12.25
CA VAL A 423 -6.32 21.80 10.84
C VAL A 423 -7.15 23.05 10.56
N ASP A 424 -7.11 23.56 9.33
CA ASP A 424 -7.87 24.75 8.95
C ASP A 424 -9.37 24.45 8.74
N ASP A 425 -9.68 23.27 8.22
CA ASP A 425 -11.00 22.62 8.22
C ASP A 425 -10.75 21.10 8.05
N ILE A 426 -11.79 20.29 8.20
CA ILE A 426 -11.74 18.89 7.76
C ILE A 426 -12.16 18.79 6.29
N ASP A 427 -11.46 17.93 5.55
CA ASP A 427 -11.78 17.65 4.14
C ASP A 427 -12.92 16.63 4.00
N GLY A 428 -13.24 15.92 5.08
CA GLY A 428 -14.28 14.90 5.07
C GLY A 428 -14.17 13.88 6.19
N PHE A 429 -14.77 12.71 5.94
CA PHE A 429 -14.71 11.55 6.81
C PHE A 429 -14.29 10.31 6.03
N LEU A 430 -13.61 9.40 6.72
CA LEU A 430 -13.31 8.07 6.24
C LEU A 430 -14.18 7.06 6.98
N ILE A 431 -14.81 6.14 6.25
CA ILE A 431 -15.57 5.01 6.77
C ILE A 431 -14.91 3.71 6.36
N TRP A 432 -14.79 2.79 7.31
CA TRP A 432 -14.33 1.42 7.07
C TRP A 432 -15.01 0.46 8.05
N PHE A 433 -14.68 -0.82 7.94
CA PHE A 433 -15.23 -1.84 8.82
C PHE A 433 -14.19 -2.87 9.26
N ASP A 434 -14.46 -3.48 10.40
CA ASP A 434 -13.72 -4.61 10.93
C ASP A 434 -14.62 -5.83 11.03
N MET A 435 -14.08 -6.99 10.67
CA MET A 435 -14.78 -8.27 10.69
C MET A 435 -14.20 -9.19 11.75
N PHE A 436 -15.08 -9.84 12.50
CA PHE A 436 -14.71 -10.72 13.62
C PHE A 436 -15.34 -12.09 13.47
N PHE A 437 -14.57 -13.12 13.82
CA PHE A 437 -14.94 -14.51 13.71
C PHE A 437 -14.99 -15.14 15.12
N ALA A 438 -16.21 -15.36 15.62
CA ALA A 438 -16.45 -16.05 16.87
C ALA A 438 -16.22 -17.57 16.70
N THR A 439 -15.74 -18.21 17.76
CA THR A 439 -15.46 -19.66 17.80
C THR A 439 -16.59 -20.46 18.44
N SER A 440 -17.59 -19.80 19.01
CA SER A 440 -18.81 -20.41 19.52
C SER A 440 -20.05 -19.57 19.23
N TRP A 441 -21.21 -20.22 19.18
CA TRP A 441 -22.48 -19.55 18.86
C TRP A 441 -22.89 -18.49 19.90
N ASN A 442 -22.43 -18.63 21.16
CA ASN A 442 -22.77 -17.76 22.28
C ASN A 442 -21.68 -16.73 22.66
N GLU A 443 -20.56 -16.69 21.93
CA GLU A 443 -19.46 -15.75 22.18
C GLU A 443 -19.89 -14.33 21.82
N GLN A 444 -19.86 -13.40 22.79
CA GLN A 444 -20.35 -12.03 22.59
C GLN A 444 -19.52 -11.29 21.52
N PRO A 445 -20.13 -10.33 20.79
CA PRO A 445 -19.36 -9.51 19.87
C PRO A 445 -18.28 -8.75 20.66
N PRO A 446 -17.19 -8.32 19.99
CA PRO A 446 -16.17 -7.50 20.64
C PRO A 446 -16.77 -6.25 21.27
N ALA A 447 -16.12 -5.75 22.33
CA ALA A 447 -16.45 -4.42 22.83
C ALA A 447 -16.21 -3.38 21.72
N PRO A 448 -16.97 -2.27 21.65
CA PRO A 448 -16.95 -1.36 20.51
C PRO A 448 -15.56 -0.89 20.06
N GLN A 449 -14.67 -0.63 21.02
CA GLN A 449 -13.32 -0.12 20.76
C GLN A 449 -12.28 -1.22 20.45
N THR A 450 -12.69 -2.48 20.36
CA THR A 450 -11.77 -3.60 20.15
C THR A 450 -11.35 -3.65 18.69
N THR A 451 -10.05 -3.51 18.42
CA THR A 451 -9.51 -3.69 17.07
C THR A 451 -9.27 -5.17 16.75
N PRO A 452 -9.13 -5.54 15.47
CA PRO A 452 -8.77 -6.90 15.05
C PRO A 452 -7.47 -7.42 15.65
N GLU A 453 -6.47 -6.57 15.91
CA GLU A 453 -5.20 -6.92 16.56
C GLU A 453 -5.46 -7.38 17.99
N VAL A 454 -6.24 -6.60 18.73
CA VAL A 454 -6.62 -6.92 20.12
C VAL A 454 -7.42 -8.23 20.15
N TRP A 455 -8.42 -8.37 19.28
CA TRP A 455 -9.24 -9.59 19.21
C TRP A 455 -8.43 -10.86 18.96
N ARG A 456 -7.50 -10.82 17.99
CA ARG A 456 -6.60 -11.94 17.67
C ARG A 456 -5.69 -12.30 18.83
N SER A 457 -5.26 -11.32 19.63
CA SER A 457 -4.41 -11.56 20.80
C SER A 457 -5.15 -12.15 22.02
N ASN A 458 -6.48 -11.95 22.11
CA ASN A 458 -7.25 -12.33 23.29
C ASN A 458 -7.37 -13.85 23.50
N LYS A 459 -7.48 -14.62 22.41
CA LYS A 459 -7.71 -16.07 22.48
C LYS A 459 -7.19 -16.74 21.22
N ARG A 460 -6.54 -17.90 21.40
CA ARG A 460 -6.07 -18.71 20.27
C ARG A 460 -7.25 -19.18 19.40
N GLY A 461 -7.12 -19.05 18.08
CA GLY A 461 -8.15 -19.38 17.10
C GLY A 461 -9.12 -18.23 16.81
N ASN A 462 -9.00 -17.09 17.52
CA ASN A 462 -9.69 -15.87 17.16
C ASN A 462 -9.09 -15.29 15.89
N ILE A 463 -9.94 -15.08 14.90
CA ILE A 463 -9.58 -14.39 13.67
C ILE A 463 -10.43 -13.13 13.54
N ALA A 464 -9.79 -12.07 13.06
CA ALA A 464 -10.42 -10.81 12.70
C ALA A 464 -9.53 -10.09 11.69
N PHE A 465 -10.13 -9.22 10.88
CA PHE A 465 -9.39 -8.32 9.99
C PHE A 465 -10.05 -6.95 9.93
N THR A 466 -9.27 -5.95 9.52
CA THR A 466 -9.72 -4.57 9.31
C THR A 466 -9.64 -4.22 7.83
N THR A 467 -10.56 -3.40 7.35
CA THR A 467 -10.43 -2.67 6.07
C THR A 467 -9.95 -1.24 6.26
N GLY A 468 -9.63 -0.84 7.50
CA GLY A 468 -9.24 0.51 7.85
C GLY A 468 -7.81 0.89 7.43
N PRO A 469 -7.48 2.19 7.48
CA PRO A 469 -6.23 2.74 6.95
C PRO A 469 -4.99 2.34 7.76
N TYR A 470 -5.18 1.69 8.91
CA TYR A 470 -4.12 1.15 9.76
C TYR A 470 -3.72 -0.29 9.39
N GLY A 471 -4.54 -0.95 8.56
CA GLY A 471 -4.33 -2.33 8.11
C GLY A 471 -3.63 -2.41 6.76
N THR A 472 -3.51 -3.64 6.26
CA THR A 472 -3.13 -3.90 4.87
C THR A 472 -4.31 -3.62 3.96
N GLU A 473 -4.07 -3.01 2.80
CA GLU A 473 -5.12 -2.71 1.82
C GLU A 473 -5.92 -3.97 1.44
N THR A 474 -7.23 -3.79 1.37
CA THR A 474 -8.20 -4.79 0.92
C THR A 474 -8.93 -4.26 -0.30
N HIS A 475 -9.59 -5.12 -1.07
CA HIS A 475 -10.33 -4.67 -2.25
C HIS A 475 -11.51 -3.74 -1.93
N TRP A 476 -12.04 -3.79 -0.69
CA TRP A 476 -13.08 -2.87 -0.22
C TRP A 476 -12.58 -1.44 -0.03
N ARG A 477 -11.26 -1.26 0.20
CA ARG A 477 -10.66 0.03 0.53
C ARG A 477 -11.45 0.73 1.66
N HIS A 478 -11.72 2.02 1.50
CA HIS A 478 -12.50 2.83 2.43
C HIS A 478 -13.54 3.66 1.68
N GLY A 479 -14.63 4.00 2.37
CA GLY A 479 -15.57 5.01 1.91
C GLY A 479 -15.10 6.40 2.31
N LEU A 480 -14.71 7.21 1.35
CA LEU A 480 -14.32 8.61 1.52
C LEU A 480 -15.54 9.51 1.29
N LEU A 481 -15.94 10.22 2.34
CA LEU A 481 -17.03 11.20 2.36
C LEU A 481 -16.45 12.60 2.34
N LEU A 482 -16.25 13.17 1.15
CA LEU A 482 -15.71 14.52 1.01
C LEU A 482 -16.71 15.57 1.50
N ALA A 483 -16.28 16.43 2.41
CA ALA A 483 -17.10 17.53 2.90
C ALA A 483 -16.98 18.75 1.96
N ALA A 484 -18.12 19.31 1.56
CA ALA A 484 -18.14 20.49 0.71
C ALA A 484 -17.47 21.69 1.41
N PRO A 485 -16.62 22.47 0.72
CA PRO A 485 -15.84 23.53 1.32
C PRO A 485 -16.73 24.64 1.87
N GLN A 486 -16.35 25.18 3.03
CA GLN A 486 -17.06 26.30 3.65
C GLN A 486 -16.53 27.65 3.15
N ALA A 487 -17.42 28.64 3.04
CA ALA A 487 -17.02 30.01 2.69
C ALA A 487 -16.17 30.70 3.78
N SER A 488 -16.23 30.21 5.02
CA SER A 488 -15.43 30.71 6.16
C SER A 488 -15.08 29.54 7.07
N PRO A 489 -14.02 28.78 6.74
CA PRO A 489 -13.64 27.60 7.52
C PRO A 489 -13.19 28.01 8.93
N PRO A 490 -13.65 27.29 9.97
CA PRO A 490 -13.21 27.56 11.34
C PRO A 490 -11.82 26.97 11.57
N ASP A 491 -10.85 27.76 12.03
CA ASP A 491 -9.54 27.22 12.46
C ASP A 491 -9.74 26.23 13.62
N LEU A 492 -9.47 24.95 13.38
CA LEU A 492 -9.71 23.87 14.33
C LEU A 492 -8.41 23.54 15.09
N PRO A 493 -8.32 23.88 16.39
CA PRO A 493 -7.11 23.63 17.16
C PRO A 493 -6.89 22.13 17.41
N HIS A 494 -5.64 21.77 17.70
CA HIS A 494 -5.32 20.46 18.25
C HIS A 494 -6.24 20.15 19.45
N SER A 495 -6.71 18.90 19.55
CA SER A 495 -7.66 18.44 20.57
C SER A 495 -9.05 19.08 20.49
N CYS A 496 -9.44 19.71 19.38
CA CYS A 496 -10.82 20.14 19.17
C CYS A 496 -11.78 18.93 19.27
N PRO A 497 -12.82 19.00 20.12
CA PRO A 497 -13.85 17.98 20.13
C PRO A 497 -14.73 18.12 18.89
N MET A 498 -15.09 16.99 18.31
CA MET A 498 -16.05 16.87 17.24
C MET A 498 -17.09 15.83 17.63
N SER A 499 -18.34 16.06 17.23
CA SER A 499 -19.43 15.12 17.46
C SER A 499 -20.44 15.25 16.35
N GLY A 500 -21.14 14.17 16.07
CA GLY A 500 -22.11 14.16 14.99
C GLY A 500 -23.00 12.94 15.03
N SER A 501 -23.85 12.84 14.01
CA SER A 501 -24.61 11.63 13.72
C SER A 501 -24.38 11.21 12.28
N ILE A 502 -24.42 9.91 12.04
CA ILE A 502 -24.35 9.31 10.71
C ILE A 502 -25.54 8.39 10.51
N LYS A 503 -26.17 8.46 9.34
CA LYS A 503 -27.35 7.69 8.97
C LYS A 503 -27.07 6.90 7.70
N PHE A 504 -27.33 5.60 7.77
CA PHE A 504 -27.31 4.68 6.64
C PHE A 504 -28.74 4.39 6.23
N SER A 505 -29.06 4.57 4.95
CA SER A 505 -30.38 4.29 4.39
C SER A 505 -30.31 3.73 2.98
N VAL A 506 -31.35 3.01 2.57
CA VAL A 506 -31.47 2.43 1.23
C VAL A 506 -32.23 3.41 0.34
N LEU A 507 -31.81 3.54 -0.92
CA LEU A 507 -32.51 4.37 -1.90
C LEU A 507 -33.83 3.70 -2.33
N GLU A 508 -34.94 4.45 -2.32
CA GLU A 508 -36.27 3.92 -2.71
C GLU A 508 -36.29 3.34 -4.13
N GLN A 509 -35.47 3.89 -5.04
CA GLN A 509 -35.40 3.52 -6.45
C GLN A 509 -34.35 2.43 -6.72
N ASN A 510 -33.45 2.13 -5.76
CA ASN A 510 -32.44 1.10 -5.90
C ASN A 510 -32.12 0.48 -4.54
N SER A 511 -32.69 -0.70 -4.28
CA SER A 511 -32.52 -1.42 -3.02
C SER A 511 -31.08 -1.85 -2.69
N ARG A 512 -30.16 -1.79 -3.67
CA ARG A 512 -28.73 -2.12 -3.51
C ARG A 512 -27.85 -0.89 -3.30
N ALA A 513 -28.36 0.31 -3.62
CA ALA A 513 -27.63 1.54 -3.42
C ALA A 513 -27.78 2.05 -1.98
N LEU A 514 -26.76 2.77 -1.53
CA LEU A 514 -26.65 3.25 -0.16
C LEU A 514 -26.60 4.77 -0.15
N MET A 515 -27.45 5.37 0.70
CA MET A 515 -27.39 6.78 1.05
C MET A 515 -26.78 6.91 2.44
N ILE A 516 -25.70 7.69 2.54
CA ILE A 516 -25.05 8.01 3.80
C ILE A 516 -25.28 9.50 4.09
N ASP A 517 -26.07 9.82 5.12
CA ASP A 517 -26.21 11.19 5.61
C ASP A 517 -25.31 11.37 6.84
N ALA A 518 -24.53 12.43 6.93
CA ALA A 518 -23.83 12.78 8.16
C ALA A 518 -24.15 14.22 8.58
N SER A 519 -24.25 14.43 9.89
CA SER A 519 -24.22 15.75 10.52
C SER A 519 -23.10 15.80 11.53
N TRP A 520 -22.43 16.93 11.65
CA TRP A 520 -21.32 17.10 12.58
C TRP A 520 -21.22 18.53 13.07
N SER A 521 -20.70 18.68 14.28
CA SER A 521 -20.42 19.96 14.89
C SER A 521 -18.96 20.08 15.28
N SER A 522 -18.38 21.24 14.98
CA SER A 522 -17.04 21.66 15.38
C SER A 522 -17.08 23.13 15.78
N VAL A 523 -16.58 23.46 16.98
CA VAL A 523 -16.48 24.85 17.47
C VAL A 523 -17.80 25.63 17.36
N GLY A 524 -18.95 24.97 17.60
CA GLY A 524 -20.28 25.59 17.58
C GLY A 524 -20.86 25.85 16.19
N GLN A 525 -20.20 25.41 15.12
CA GLN A 525 -20.79 25.32 13.79
C GLN A 525 -21.36 23.93 13.58
N GLU A 526 -22.57 23.83 13.03
CA GLU A 526 -23.21 22.57 12.64
C GLU A 526 -23.22 22.46 11.12
N ARG A 527 -22.89 21.27 10.62
CA ARG A 527 -22.86 20.91 9.20
C ARG A 527 -23.63 19.62 9.00
N SER A 528 -24.20 19.48 7.82
CA SER A 528 -24.79 18.22 7.37
C SER A 528 -24.63 18.07 5.86
N GLN A 529 -24.40 16.84 5.42
CA GLN A 529 -24.24 16.50 4.01
C GLN A 529 -24.66 15.04 3.79
N SER A 530 -25.02 14.73 2.55
CA SER A 530 -25.44 13.40 2.11
C SER A 530 -24.55 12.95 0.96
N TRP A 531 -24.23 11.66 0.94
CA TRP A 531 -23.46 11.02 -0.11
C TRP A 531 -24.16 9.77 -0.62
N GLU A 532 -24.22 9.65 -1.94
CA GLU A 532 -24.77 8.50 -2.64
C GLU A 532 -23.66 7.51 -3.00
N LEU A 533 -23.94 6.23 -2.82
CA LEU A 533 -23.13 5.12 -3.32
C LEU A 533 -24.05 4.25 -4.17
N LYS A 534 -23.95 4.42 -5.50
CA LYS A 534 -24.84 3.82 -6.49
C LYS A 534 -24.23 2.58 -7.12
#